data_AF-A0A371N091-F1
#
_entry.id   AF-A0A371N091-F1
#
_cell.length_a   1.000
_cell.length_b   1.000
_cell.length_c   1.000
_cell.angle_alpha   90.00
_cell.angle_beta   90.00
_cell.angle_gamma   90.00
#
_symmetry.space_group_name_H-M   'P 1'
#
loop_
_entity.id
_entity.type
_entity.pdbx_description
1 polymer ?
#
loop_
_entity_poly.entity_id
_entity_poly.type
_entity_poly.pdbx_seq_one_letter_code
_entity_poly.pdbx_strand_id
1 'polypeptide(L)' 'MVSRQTLVVTAFVLAALPVAYLVEAATGQFTVSFLALLAVGVVAPSLVNDYLDGRERDGNGV' A
#
# COMPACT_ATOMS: atom_id res chain seq x y z
N MET A 1 -16.24 14.83 0.99
CA MET A 1 -14.98 15.04 0.24
C MET A 1 -14.04 13.91 0.62
N VAL A 2 -13.94 12.86 -0.20
CA VAL A 2 -12.96 11.78 0.03
C VAL A 2 -11.66 12.23 -0.63
N SER A 3 -10.60 12.42 0.14
CA SER A 3 -9.28 12.76 -0.42
C SER A 3 -8.79 11.60 -1.29
N ARG A 4 -8.13 11.90 -2.42
CA ARG A 4 -7.55 10.87 -3.32
C ARG A 4 -6.65 9.92 -2.53
N GLN A 5 -5.98 10.44 -1.52
CA GLN A 5 -5.13 9.72 -0.58
C GLN A 5 -5.90 8.64 0.19
N THR A 6 -7.09 8.96 0.69
CA THR A 6 -7.96 7.99 1.39
C THR A 6 -8.39 6.86 0.45
N LEU A 7 -8.64 7.17 -0.83
CA LEU A 7 -9.04 6.19 -1.84
C LEU A 7 -7.88 5.22 -2.16
N VAL A 8 -6.66 5.74 -2.34
CA VAL A 8 -5.45 4.94 -2.58
C VAL A 8 -5.14 4.02 -1.39
N VAL A 9 -5.19 4.57 -0.17
CA VAL A 9 -4.95 3.77 1.05
C VAL A 9 -6.00 2.67 1.19
N THR A 10 -7.28 2.99 0.99
CA THR A 10 -8.37 2.01 1.10
C THR A 10 -8.24 0.90 0.05
N ALA A 11 -7.86 1.24 -1.18
CA ALA A 11 -7.63 0.26 -2.24
C ALA A 11 -6.46 -0.69 -1.90
N PHE A 12 -5.35 -0.16 -1.39
CA PHE A 12 -4.21 -0.98 -0.97
C PHE A 12 -4.53 -1.88 0.22
N VAL A 13 -5.28 -1.37 1.20
CA VAL A 13 -5.74 -2.16 2.35
C VAL A 13 -6.67 -3.30 1.90
N LEU A 14 -7.61 -3.03 0.98
CA LEU A 14 -8.48 -4.07 0.43
C LEU A 14 -7.70 -5.10 -0.40
N ALA A 15 -6.66 -4.68 -1.12
CA ALA A 15 -5.81 -5.56 -1.90
C ALA A 15 -4.84 -6.39 -1.03
N ALA A 16 -4.53 -5.96 0.20
CA ALA A 16 -3.58 -6.66 1.06
C ALA A 16 -4.03 -8.09 1.41
N LEU A 17 -5.32 -8.28 1.71
CA LEU A 17 -5.91 -9.58 2.04
C LEU A 17 -5.77 -10.63 0.93
N PRO A 18 -6.21 -10.38 -0.33
CA PRO A 18 -6.05 -11.36 -1.41
C PRO A 18 -4.57 -11.58 -1.78
N VAL A 19 -3.72 -10.55 -1.67
CA VAL A 19 -2.27 -10.70 -1.92
C VAL A 19 -1.62 -11.61 -0.88
N ALA A 20 -1.95 -11.44 0.40
CA ALA A 20 -1.46 -12.30 1.46
C ALA A 20 -1.84 -13.76 1.28
N TYR A 21 -3.10 -14.00 0.91
CA TYR A 21 -3.61 -15.33 0.62
C TYR A 21 -2.88 -15.97 -0.56
N LEU A 22 -2.64 -15.21 -1.64
CA LEU A 22 -1.85 -15.70 -2.79
C LEU A 22 -0.40 -16.04 -2.40
N VAL A 23 0.21 -15.21 -1.56
CA VAL A 23 1.57 -15.46 -1.05
C VAL A 23 1.58 -16.72 -0.19
N GLU A 24 0.58 -16.93 0.66
CA GLU A 24 0.43 -18.13 1.48
C GLU A 24 0.25 -19.37 0.61
N ALA A 25 -0.64 -19.30 -0.37
CA ALA A 25 -0.91 -20.39 -1.29
C ALA A 25 0.33 -20.78 -2.11
N ALA A 26 1.17 -19.82 -2.48
CA ALA A 26 2.39 -20.06 -3.26
C ALA A 26 3.58 -20.56 -2.42
N THR A 27 3.72 -20.10 -1.17
CA THR A 27 4.90 -20.41 -0.34
C THR A 27 4.64 -21.47 0.73
N GLY A 28 3.39 -21.70 1.12
CA GLY A 28 3.01 -22.58 2.23
C GLY A 28 3.53 -22.09 3.59
N GLN A 29 4.04 -20.87 3.68
CA GLN A 29 4.66 -20.31 4.88
C GLN A 29 3.89 -19.09 5.39
N PHE A 30 3.17 -19.27 6.49
CA PHE A 30 2.36 -18.21 7.12
C PHE A 30 3.19 -16.96 7.49
N THR A 31 4.45 -17.12 7.91
CA THR A 31 5.36 -16.01 8.24
C THR A 31 5.63 -15.11 7.03
N VAL A 32 5.76 -15.70 5.84
CA VAL A 32 6.03 -14.95 4.60
C VAL A 32 4.78 -14.18 4.17
N SER A 33 3.59 -14.77 4.32
CA SER A 33 2.31 -14.09 4.08
C SER A 33 2.07 -12.92 5.02
N PHE A 34 2.45 -13.06 6.30
CA PHE A 34 2.34 -11.98 7.27
C PHE A 34 3.27 -10.80 6.91
N LEU A 35 4.50 -11.08 6.46
CA LEU A 35 5.41 -10.04 5.97
C LEU A 35 4.87 -9.38 4.69
N ALA A 36 4.25 -10.15 3.79
CA ALA A 36 3.60 -9.60 2.61
C ALA A 36 2.42 -8.69 2.96
N LEU A 37 1.60 -9.04 3.97
CA LEU A 37 0.54 -8.16 4.50
C LEU A 37 1.10 -6.84 5.01
N LEU A 38 2.17 -6.88 5.80
CA LEU A 38 2.81 -5.68 6.33
C LEU A 38 3.40 -4.81 5.21
N ALA A 39 4.09 -5.42 4.26
CA ALA A 39 4.69 -4.69 3.14
C ALA A 39 3.62 -4.03 2.26
N VAL A 40 2.56 -4.77 1.91
CA VAL A 40 1.53 -4.29 0.97
C VAL A 40 0.51 -3.38 1.66
N GLY A 41 0.10 -3.71 2.88
CA GLY A 41 -0.92 -2.96 3.61
C GLY A 41 -0.40 -1.69 4.29
N VAL A 42 0.89 -1.61 4.62
CA VAL A 42 1.48 -0.49 5.38
C VAL A 42 2.55 0.24 4.57
N VAL A 43 3.57 -0.47 4.09
CA VAL A 43 4.76 0.16 3.49
C VAL A 43 4.47 0.72 2.09
N ALA A 44 3.73 -0.02 1.25
CA ALA A 44 3.38 0.44 -0.09
C ALA A 44 2.52 1.72 -0.08
N PRO A 45 1.42 1.82 0.67
CA PRO A 45 0.63 3.05 0.70
C PRO A 45 1.37 4.24 1.35
N SER A 46 2.25 4.02 2.33
CA SER A 46 3.06 5.12 2.91
C SER A 46 4.06 5.66 1.89
N LEU A 47 4.79 4.80 1.19
CA LEU A 47 5.74 5.22 0.13
C LEU A 47 5.03 5.92 -1.03
N VAL A 48 3.86 5.42 -1.44
CA VAL A 48 3.06 6.05 -2.49
C VAL A 48 2.57 7.42 -2.05
N ASN A 49 2.12 7.57 -0.81
CA ASN A 49 1.71 8.87 -0.26
C ASN A 49 2.89 9.84 -0.18
N ASP A 50 4.05 9.42 0.33
CA ASP A 50 5.24 10.29 0.41
C ASP A 50 5.73 10.71 -0.98
N TYR A 51 5.67 9.82 -1.96
CA TYR A 51 6.03 10.12 -3.36
C TYR A 51 5.07 11.13 -4.01
N LEU A 52 3.77 11.00 -3.75
CA LEU A 52 2.76 11.93 -4.27
C LEU A 52 2.87 13.30 -3.60
N ASP A 53 3.02 13.34 -2.27
CA ASP A 53 3.19 14.58 -1.50
C ASP A 53 4.47 15.35 -1.89
N GLY A 54 5.55 14.61 -2.20
CA GLY A 54 6.78 15.17 -2.75
C GLY A 54 6.59 15.82 -4.13
N ARG A 55 5.79 15.21 -5.02
CA ARG A 55 5.51 15.77 -6.35
C ARG A 55 4.57 16.98 -6.33
N GLU A 56 3.62 17.03 -5.40
CA GLU A 56 2.74 18.20 -5.25
C GLU A 56 3.51 19.42 -4.73
N ARG A 57 4.54 19.23 -3.89
CA ARG A 57 5.42 20.33 -3.45
C ARG A 57 6.28 20.91 -4.56
N ASP A 58 6.80 20.10 -5.48
CA ASP A 58 7.57 20.58 -6.64
C ASP A 58 6.70 21.28 -7.70
N GLY A 59 5.40 21.00 -7.75
CA GLY A 59 4.45 21.59 -8.70
C GLY A 59 3.86 22.95 -8.29
N ASN A 60 3.96 23.33 -7.01
CA ASN A 60 3.40 24.57 -6.45
C ASN A 60 4.50 25.52 -5.92
N GLY A 61 5.71 25.41 -6.48
CA GLY A 61 6.91 26.18 -6.09
C GLY A 61 7.20 27.44 -6.92
N VAL A 62 6.21 28.00 -7.64
CA VAL A 62 6.31 29.32 -8.30
C VAL A 62 5.08 30.17 -8.07
#